data_AF-A0AAD6BRT2-F1
#
_entry.id   AF-A0AAD6BRT2-F1
#
_cell.length_a   1.000
_cell.length_b   1.000
_cell.length_c   1.000
_cell.angle_alpha   90.00
_cell.angle_beta   90.00
_cell.angle_gamma   90.00
#
_symmetry.space_group_name_H-M   'P 1'
#
loop_
_entity.id
_entity.type
_entity.pdbx_description
1 polymer ?
#
loop_
_entity_poly.entity_id
_entity_poly.type
_entity_poly.pdbx_seq_one_letter_code
_entity_poly.pdbx_strand_id
1 'polypeptide(L)'
;MVLKEAWKKRIKFQDRALFFDHDYATEILQKRKEYITIKKALKERGIRFQTPLSRLRVHWESGPRTYESAQEAADELNRRGIQIETSRGSVPGIEERLQKTLPWQRVGNSEDTAVRAKQRLQGFQRK
;
A
#
# COMPACT_ATOMS: atom_id res chain seq x y z
N MET A 1 4.41 -16.01 -15.76
CA MET A 1 3.75 -15.28 -14.65
C MET A 1 2.90 -14.16 -15.24
N VAL A 2 1.59 -14.14 -14.97
CA VAL A 2 0.61 -13.29 -15.68
C VAL A 2 0.90 -11.80 -15.54
N LEU A 3 1.24 -11.31 -14.34
CA LEU A 3 1.54 -9.89 -14.09
C LEU A 3 2.74 -9.39 -14.90
N LYS A 4 3.79 -10.21 -15.04
CA LYS A 4 4.98 -9.87 -15.84
C LYS A 4 4.62 -9.64 -17.31
N GLU A 5 3.71 -10.43 -17.86
CA GLU A 5 3.21 -10.24 -19.24
C GLU A 5 2.25 -9.05 -19.33
N ALA A 6 1.40 -8.85 -18.33
CA ALA A 6 0.45 -7.75 -18.27
C ALA A 6 1.13 -6.38 -18.21
N TRP A 7 2.28 -6.26 -17.54
CA TRP A 7 3.02 -4.99 -17.44
C TRP A 7 3.83 -4.61 -18.68
N LYS A 8 4.00 -5.51 -19.66
CA LYS A 8 4.74 -5.19 -20.89
C LYS A 8 3.94 -4.30 -21.85
N LYS A 9 2.62 -4.33 -21.76
CA LYS A 9 1.72 -3.65 -22.69
C LYS A 9 0.53 -3.04 -21.96
N ARG A 10 0.01 -1.95 -22.50
CA ARG A 10 -1.23 -1.36 -21.98
C ARG A 10 -2.41 -2.22 -22.41
N ILE A 11 -3.07 -2.86 -21.45
CA ILE A 11 -4.24 -3.71 -21.70
C ILE A 11 -5.52 -2.87 -21.56
N LYS A 12 -6.44 -3.03 -22.51
CA LYS A 12 -7.77 -2.41 -22.49
C LYS A 12 -8.85 -3.48 -22.54
N PHE A 13 -9.98 -3.22 -21.89
CA PHE A 13 -11.20 -4.01 -22.00
C PHE A 13 -12.36 -3.05 -22.17
N GLN A 14 -13.14 -3.19 -23.25
CA GLN A 14 -14.24 -2.27 -23.59
C GLN A 14 -13.80 -0.79 -23.56
N ASP A 15 -12.67 -0.49 -24.22
CA ASP A 15 -12.01 0.82 -24.26
C ASP A 15 -11.54 1.41 -22.91
N ARG A 16 -11.75 0.71 -21.80
CA ARG A 16 -11.24 1.11 -20.48
C ARG A 16 -9.86 0.50 -20.22
N ALA A 17 -8.96 1.30 -19.66
CA ALA A 17 -7.64 0.82 -19.26
C ALA A 17 -7.78 -0.11 -18.05
N LEU A 18 -7.23 -1.33 -18.17
CA LEU A 18 -7.11 -2.26 -17.06
C LEU A 18 -5.74 -2.10 -16.41
N PHE A 19 -5.75 -2.02 -15.08
CA PHE A 19 -4.55 -1.99 -14.27
C PHE A 19 -4.40 -3.31 -13.53
N PHE A 20 -3.20 -3.88 -13.60
CA PHE A 20 -2.86 -5.12 -12.92
C PHE A 20 -1.86 -4.80 -11.83
N ASP A 21 -2.16 -5.23 -10.61
CA ASP A 21 -1.25 -5.11 -9.48
C ASP A 21 -1.24 -6.43 -8.70
N HIS A 22 -0.30 -6.55 -7.78
CA HIS A 22 -0.29 -7.60 -6.80
C HIS A 22 -1.30 -7.31 -5.69
N ASP A 23 -2.04 -8.34 -5.27
CA ASP A 23 -2.87 -8.30 -4.07
C ASP A 23 -1.98 -8.47 -2.83
N TYR A 24 -1.30 -7.39 -2.43
CA TYR A 24 -0.43 -7.41 -1.26
C TYR A 24 -1.23 -7.23 0.03
N ALA A 25 -0.86 -7.98 1.07
CA ALA A 25 -1.36 -7.75 2.41
C ALA A 25 -1.12 -6.30 2.88
N THR A 26 -2.01 -5.79 3.74
CA THR A 26 -1.98 -4.42 4.27
C THR A 26 -0.63 -4.07 4.92
N GLU A 27 -0.01 -5.02 5.62
CA GLU A 27 1.31 -4.87 6.23
C GLU A 27 2.41 -4.56 5.19
N ILE A 28 2.37 -5.23 4.03
CA ILE A 28 3.34 -5.00 2.95
C ILE A 28 3.12 -3.62 2.33
N LEU A 29 1.86 -3.21 2.14
CA LEU A 29 1.52 -1.88 1.66
C LEU A 29 1.98 -0.80 2.62
N GLN A 30 1.86 -1.02 3.93
CA GLN A 30 2.32 -0.07 4.94
C GLN A 30 3.84 0.10 4.89
N LYS A 31 4.60 -1.01 4.85
CA LYS A 31 6.07 -0.95 4.67
C LYS A 31 6.46 -0.22 3.39
N ARG A 32 5.72 -0.43 2.29
CA ARG A 32 5.96 0.28 1.03
C ARG A 32 5.75 1.80 1.13
N LYS A 33 4.83 2.24 1.99
CA LYS A 33 4.58 3.67 2.22
C LYS A 33 5.74 4.34 2.96
N GLU A 34 6.38 3.64 3.87
CA GLU A 34 7.54 4.16 4.62
C GLU A 34 8.68 4.58 3.67
N TYR A 35 8.83 3.89 2.54
CA TYR A 35 9.81 4.24 1.51
C TYR A 35 9.39 5.40 0.58
N ILE A 36 8.18 5.97 0.68
CA ILE A 36 7.70 6.99 -0.28
C ILE A 36 8.66 8.18 -0.37
N THR A 37 9.07 8.72 0.78
CA THR A 37 9.96 9.88 0.82
C THR A 37 11.35 9.54 0.28
N ILE A 38 11.85 8.35 0.62
CA ILE A 38 13.13 7.83 0.12
C ILE A 38 13.09 7.69 -1.40
N LYS A 39 12.01 7.14 -1.95
CA LYS A 39 11.81 7.00 -3.40
C LYS A 39 11.75 8.35 -4.09
N LYS A 40 11.13 9.36 -3.47
CA LYS A 40 11.09 10.73 -3.99
C LYS A 40 12.51 11.30 -4.10
N ALA A 41 13.30 11.24 -3.03
CA ALA A 41 14.68 11.70 -3.02
C ALA A 41 15.56 10.95 -4.04
N LEU A 42 15.40 9.62 -4.16
CA LEU A 42 16.12 8.82 -5.17
C LEU A 42 15.74 9.22 -6.59
N LYS A 43 14.45 9.47 -6.86
CA LYS A 43 13.95 9.89 -8.18
C LYS A 43 14.49 11.27 -8.55
N GLU A 44 14.52 12.22 -7.62
CA GLU A 44 15.07 13.57 -7.83
C GLU A 44 16.55 13.54 -8.21
N ARG A 45 17.30 12.56 -7.70
CA ARG A 45 18.71 12.35 -8.04
C ARG A 45 18.94 11.42 -9.23
N GLY A 46 17.88 10.98 -9.91
CA GLY A 46 17.98 10.07 -11.06
C GLY A 46 18.48 8.67 -10.72
N ILE A 47 18.44 8.26 -9.45
CA ILE A 47 18.95 6.96 -9.00
C ILE A 47 17.90 5.89 -9.24
N ARG A 48 18.31 4.81 -9.92
CA ARG A 48 17.41 3.69 -10.22
C ARG A 48 17.14 2.86 -8.96
N PHE A 49 15.87 2.58 -8.70
CA PHE A 49 15.46 1.70 -7.60
C PHE A 49 14.34 0.74 -8.02
N GLN A 50 14.16 -0.30 -7.22
CA GLN A 50 13.09 -1.29 -7.32
C GLN A 50 12.54 -1.57 -5.91
N THR A 51 11.27 -1.94 -5.81
CA THR A 51 10.66 -2.32 -4.53
C THR A 51 10.09 -3.74 -4.61
N PRO A 52 10.94 -4.76 -4.61
CA PRO A 52 10.47 -6.14 -4.55
C PRO A 52 9.80 -6.41 -3.20
N LEU A 53 8.53 -6.82 -3.23
CA LEU A 53 7.72 -7.10 -2.03
C LEU A 53 7.75 -5.91 -1.05
N SER A 54 8.38 -6.05 0.13
CA SER A 54 8.50 -5.02 1.16
C SER A 54 9.90 -4.40 1.27
N ARG A 55 10.85 -4.78 0.41
CA ARG A 55 12.25 -4.33 0.45
C ARG A 55 12.51 -3.24 -0.58
N LEU A 56 13.51 -2.40 -0.34
CA LEU A 56 13.96 -1.39 -1.31
C LEU A 56 15.32 -1.79 -1.88
N ARG A 57 15.40 -2.01 -3.18
CA ARG A 57 16.67 -2.23 -3.89
C ARG A 57 17.07 -0.97 -4.62
N VAL A 58 18.22 -0.40 -4.27
CA VAL A 58 18.79 0.81 -4.91
C VAL A 58 20.01 0.41 -5.71
N HIS A 59 20.09 0.90 -6.95
CA HIS A 59 21.23 0.68 -7.84
C HIS A 59 22.20 1.85 -7.69
N TRP A 60 23.19 1.68 -6.82
CA TRP A 60 24.27 2.64 -6.65
C TRP A 60 25.38 2.43 -7.69
N GLU A 61 26.31 3.38 -7.78
CA GLU A 61 27.52 3.25 -8.59
C GLU A 61 28.39 2.07 -8.14
N SER A 62 28.46 1.79 -6.82
CA SER A 62 29.19 0.64 -6.29
C SER A 62 28.46 -0.70 -6.51
N GLY A 63 27.25 -0.68 -7.08
CA GLY A 63 26.41 -1.85 -7.30
C GLY A 63 25.04 -1.80 -6.61
N PRO A 64 24.18 -2.81 -6.88
CA PRO A 64 22.85 -2.88 -6.30
C PRO A 64 22.91 -3.26 -4.82
N ARG A 65 22.29 -2.45 -3.95
CA ARG A 65 22.13 -2.73 -2.53
C ARG A 65 20.64 -2.84 -2.18
N THR A 66 20.31 -3.81 -1.34
CA THR A 66 18.93 -4.04 -0.89
C THR A 66 18.83 -3.70 0.58
N TYR A 67 17.83 -2.90 0.93
CA TYR A 67 17.51 -2.48 2.29
C TYR A 67 16.25 -3.20 2.76
N GLU A 68 16.27 -3.66 4.00
CA GLU A 68 15.12 -4.35 4.60
C GLU A 68 14.17 -3.38 5.30
N SER A 69 14.69 -2.25 5.76
CA SER A 69 13.95 -1.21 6.47
C SER A 69 14.11 0.17 5.83
N ALA A 70 13.07 1.00 5.95
CA ALA A 70 13.11 2.41 5.57
C ALA A 70 14.15 3.19 6.37
N GLN A 71 14.36 2.82 7.65
CA GLN A 71 15.37 3.45 8.51
C GLN A 71 16.77 3.24 7.95
N GLU A 72 17.13 2.00 7.61
CA GLU A 72 18.44 1.64 7.07
C GLU A 72 18.72 2.36 5.74
N ALA A 73 17.71 2.43 4.88
CA ALA A 73 17.81 3.18 3.63
C ALA A 73 17.98 4.68 3.88
N ALA A 74 17.25 5.26 4.85
CA ALA A 74 17.36 6.67 5.19
C ALA A 74 18.75 7.03 5.75
N ASP A 75 19.30 6.18 6.62
CA ASP A 75 20.64 6.35 7.18
C ASP A 75 21.71 6.33 6.08
N GLU A 76 21.60 5.42 5.11
CA GLU A 76 22.52 5.39 3.97
C GLU A 76 22.37 6.65 3.09
N LEU A 77 21.14 7.11 2.83
CA LEU A 77 20.91 8.35 2.09
C LEU A 77 21.55 9.54 2.81
N ASN A 78 21.39 9.64 4.13
CA ASN A 78 22.01 10.67 4.95
C ASN A 78 23.55 10.59 4.90
N ARG A 79 24.14 9.39 5.01
CA ARG A 79 25.60 9.19 4.86
C ARG A 79 26.12 9.67 3.51
N ARG A 80 25.31 9.60 2.46
CA ARG A 80 25.63 10.07 1.10
C ARG A 80 25.27 11.54 0.86
N GLY A 81 24.88 12.28 1.91
CA GLY A 81 24.51 13.70 1.81
C GLY A 81 23.17 13.95 1.13
N ILE A 82 22.27 12.95 1.14
CA ILE A 82 20.90 13.07 0.62
C ILE A 82 19.96 13.34 1.79
N GLN A 83 19.62 14.62 1.98
CA GLN A 83 18.63 15.03 2.98
C GLN A 83 17.26 14.46 2.59
N ILE A 84 16.69 13.64 3.47
CA ILE A 84 15.32 13.17 3.35
C ILE A 84 14.50 13.94 4.37
N GLU A 85 13.55 14.78 3.91
CA GLU A 85 12.54 15.32 4.82
C GLU A 85 11.62 14.20 5.25
N THR A 86 11.84 13.62 6.43
CA THR A 86 10.95 12.61 7.00
C THR A 86 9.60 13.24 7.33
N SER A 87 8.77 13.47 6.32
CA SER A 87 7.38 13.84 6.52
C SER A 87 6.72 12.65 7.20
N ARG A 88 6.58 12.70 8.53
CA ARG A 88 5.65 11.85 9.31
C ARG A 88 4.18 12.18 8.98
N GLY A 89 3.90 12.56 7.74
CA GLY A 89 2.57 12.82 7.23
C GLY A 89 1.96 11.49 6.85
N SER A 90 1.08 10.98 7.71
CA SER A 90 0.12 9.94 7.37
C SER A 90 -0.68 10.43 6.16
N VAL A 91 -0.23 10.08 4.96
CA VAL A 91 -1.03 10.30 3.76
C VAL A 91 -2.21 9.33 3.89
N PRO A 92 -3.46 9.80 3.89
CA PRO A 92 -4.61 8.93 4.09
C PRO A 92 -4.53 7.78 3.10
N GLY A 93 -4.48 6.56 3.63
CA GLY A 93 -4.21 5.37 2.84
C GLY A 93 -5.24 5.22 1.73
N ILE A 94 -4.89 4.51 0.66
CA ILE A 94 -5.85 4.10 -0.38
C ILE A 94 -7.08 3.45 0.29
N GLU A 95 -6.87 2.69 1.36
CA GLU A 95 -7.91 2.11 2.20
C GLU A 95 -8.83 3.15 2.86
N GLU A 96 -8.30 4.24 3.41
CA GLU A 96 -9.12 5.32 4.00
C GLU A 96 -9.91 6.08 2.91
N ARG A 97 -9.31 6.25 1.73
CA ARG A 97 -10.01 6.81 0.56
C ARG A 97 -11.10 5.87 0.04
N LEU A 98 -10.86 4.56 0.05
CA LEU A 98 -11.85 3.53 -0.30
C LEU A 98 -12.97 3.48 0.74
N GLN A 99 -12.66 3.52 2.04
CA GLN A 99 -13.67 3.60 3.09
C GLN A 99 -14.55 4.85 2.96
N LYS A 100 -13.98 5.99 2.56
CA LYS A 100 -14.74 7.23 2.31
C LYS A 100 -15.59 7.19 1.04
N THR A 101 -15.26 6.33 0.07
CA THR A 101 -15.97 6.24 -1.22
C THR A 101 -16.94 5.08 -1.31
N LEU A 102 -16.86 4.10 -0.40
CA LEU A 102 -17.80 3.00 -0.33
C LEU A 102 -19.04 3.39 0.50
N PRO A 103 -20.26 3.11 0.01
CA PRO A 103 -21.50 3.37 0.75
C PRO A 103 -21.69 2.43 1.97
N TRP A 104 -20.83 1.42 2.11
CA TRP A 104 -20.89 0.43 3.18
C TRP A 104 -20.18 0.95 4.42
N GLN A 105 -20.93 1.69 5.23
CA GLN A 105 -20.51 2.08 6.56
C GLN A 105 -20.49 0.84 7.45
N ARG A 106 -19.37 0.56 8.13
CA ARG A 106 -19.39 -0.36 9.28
C ARG A 106 -20.33 0.26 10.30
N VAL A 107 -21.54 -0.28 10.40
CA VAL A 107 -22.38 -0.04 11.57
C VAL A 107 -21.59 -0.63 12.72
N GLY A 108 -21.01 0.23 13.56
CA GLY A 108 -20.32 -0.20 14.77
C GLY A 108 -21.23 -1.13 15.57
N ASN A 109 -20.64 -2.00 16.39
CA ASN A 109 -21.36 -2.85 17.34
C ASN A 109 -22.17 -1.97 18.31
N SER A 110 -23.35 -1.55 17.86
CA SER A 110 -24.37 -0.96 18.70
C SER A 110 -25.13 -2.14 19.27
N GLU A 111 -25.22 -2.22 20.60
CA GLU A 111 -26.03 -3.21 21.32
C GLU A 111 -27.42 -3.36 20.70
N ASP A 112 -28.00 -2.27 20.18
CA ASP A 112 -29.29 -2.26 19.50
C ASP A 112 -29.33 -3.19 18.29
N THR A 113 -28.26 -3.29 17.49
CA THR A 113 -28.23 -4.19 16.31
C THR A 113 -28.14 -5.65 16.71
N ALA A 114 -27.39 -5.98 17.76
CA ALA A 114 -27.32 -7.33 18.30
C ALA A 114 -28.64 -7.75 18.96
N VAL A 115 -29.31 -6.83 19.67
CA VAL A 115 -30.64 -7.04 20.25
C VAL A 115 -31.69 -7.24 19.16
N ARG A 116 -31.67 -6.44 18.09
CA ARG A 116 -32.57 -6.60 16.93
C ARG A 116 -32.38 -7.94 16.23
N ALA A 117 -31.12 -8.37 16.03
CA ALA A 117 -30.82 -9.67 15.42
C ALA A 117 -31.31 -10.83 16.29
N LYS A 118 -31.11 -10.77 17.61
CA LYS A 118 -31.64 -11.75 18.57
C LYS A 118 -33.17 -11.84 18.55
N GLN A 119 -33.87 -10.71 18.53
CA GLN A 119 -35.33 -10.68 18.45
C GLN A 119 -35.85 -11.30 17.14
N ARG A 120 -35.19 -11.04 16.00
CA ARG A 120 -35.57 -11.65 14.72
C ARG A 120 -35.38 -13.17 14.74
N LEU A 121 -34.30 -13.67 15.35
CA LEU A 121 -34.03 -15.11 15.50
C LEU A 121 -35.05 -15.82 16.39
N GLN A 122 -35.55 -15.17 17.44
CA GLN A 122 -36.60 -15.74 18.31
C GLN A 122 -37.93 -15.97 17.57
N GLY A 123 -38.25 -15.15 16.56
CA GLY A 123 -39.44 -15.33 15.72
C GLY A 123 -39.41 -16.59 14.84
N PHE A 124 -38.23 -17.12 14.56
CA PHE A 124 -38.06 -18.35 13.76
C PHE A 124 -37.99 -19.63 14.60
N GLN A 125 -37.97 -19.51 15.94
CA GLN A 125 -37.87 -20.64 16.88
C GLN A 125 -39.22 -21.13 17.41
N ARG A 126 -40.36 -20.60 16.90
CA ARG A 126 -41.68 -21.16 17.21
C ARG A 126 -42.21 -22.00 16.04
N LYS A 127 -41.96 -23.30 16.13
CA LYS A 127 -42.86 -24.37 15.66
C LYS A 127 -42.95 -25.41 16.77
#